data_AF-A0AAU8MHT4-F1
#
_entry.id   AF-A0AAU8MHT4-F1
#
_cell.length_a   1.000
_cell.length_b   1.000
_cell.length_c   1.000
_cell.angle_alpha   90.00
_cell.angle_beta   90.00
_cell.angle_gamma   90.00
#
_symmetry.space_group_name_H-M   'P 1'
#
loop_
_entity.id
_entity.type
_entity.pdbx_description
1 polymer ?
#
loop_
_entity_poly.entity_id
_entity_poly.type
_entity_poly.pdbx_seq_one_letter_code
_entity_poly.pdbx_strand_id
1 'polypeptide(L)'
;MKLKTAIVVQNIRYQAKRLKLFECFAHETHEDLEQELFCEIWTYLDRYDESKGSFNTFVARLTERRANNLLEKQLCMKRNINNYVNIEKTEAFEDEVAKRTDVDYMISTLPRKMQKICEQLKYFNLYEVAKMNNISRTTLNTMIRKIRIKLSSIYYKSKKKN
;
A
#
# COMPACT_ATOMS: atom_id res chain seq x y z
N MET A 1 -18.51 -14.12 10.67
CA MET A 1 -18.75 -13.15 9.57
C MET A 1 -17.91 -11.88 9.69
N LYS A 2 -17.94 -11.14 10.81
CA LYS A 2 -17.21 -9.86 10.99
C LYS A 2 -15.69 -9.91 10.72
N LEU A 3 -15.00 -10.99 11.13
CA LEU A 3 -13.55 -11.15 10.89
C LEU A 3 -13.18 -11.21 9.40
N LYS A 4 -13.99 -11.91 8.57
CA LYS A 4 -13.72 -12.02 7.13
C LYS A 4 -13.84 -10.66 6.45
N THR A 5 -14.84 -9.86 6.82
CA THR A 5 -15.03 -8.50 6.31
C THR A 5 -13.87 -7.58 6.70
N ALA A 6 -13.39 -7.66 7.94
CA ALA A 6 -12.25 -6.86 8.40
C ALA A 6 -10.98 -7.13 7.58
N ILE A 7 -10.67 -8.40 7.30
CA ILE A 7 -9.53 -8.80 6.47
C ILE A 7 -9.65 -8.23 5.05
N VAL A 8 -10.84 -8.25 4.47
CA VAL A 8 -11.10 -7.68 3.13
C VAL A 8 -10.80 -6.18 3.13
N VAL A 9 -11.42 -5.43 4.04
CA VAL A 9 -11.25 -3.97 4.14
C VAL A 9 -9.78 -3.60 4.39
N GLN A 10 -9.09 -4.33 5.25
CA GLN A 10 -7.67 -4.11 5.54
C GLN A 10 -6.79 -4.27 4.29
N ASN A 11 -7.06 -5.29 3.46
CA ASN A 11 -6.34 -5.48 2.20
C ASN A 11 -6.69 -4.38 1.18
N ILE A 12 -7.95 -4.00 1.05
CA ILE A 12 -8.38 -2.88 0.18
C ILE A 12 -7.64 -1.60 0.55
N ARG A 13 -7.66 -1.21 1.83
CA ARG A 13 -6.99 0.00 2.32
C ARG A 13 -5.49 0.00 2.03
N TYR A 14 -4.83 -1.13 2.27
CA TYR A 14 -3.42 -1.28 1.95
C TYR A 14 -3.15 -1.08 0.45
N GLN A 15 -3.98 -1.70 -0.42
CA GLN A 15 -3.80 -1.56 -1.86
C GLN A 15 -4.14 -0.16 -2.37
N ALA A 16 -5.20 0.48 -1.87
CA ALA A 16 -5.56 1.86 -2.20
C ALA A 16 -4.41 2.82 -1.86
N LYS A 17 -3.86 2.70 -0.65
CA LYS A 17 -2.67 3.48 -0.26
C LYS A 17 -1.48 3.20 -1.18
N ARG A 18 -1.25 1.94 -1.55
CA ARG A 18 -0.16 1.56 -2.46
C ARG A 18 -0.36 2.18 -3.86
N LEU A 19 -1.57 2.20 -4.38
CA LEU A 19 -1.91 2.82 -5.68
C LEU A 19 -1.73 4.34 -5.64
N LYS A 20 -2.10 4.99 -4.54
CA LYS A 20 -1.95 6.44 -4.36
C LYS A 20 -0.49 6.92 -4.45
N LEU A 21 0.49 6.04 -4.27
CA LEU A 21 1.92 6.35 -4.45
C LEU A 21 2.32 6.52 -5.92
N PHE A 22 1.50 6.12 -6.88
CA PHE A 22 1.79 6.27 -8.31
C PHE A 22 1.17 7.56 -8.85
N GLU A 23 1.94 8.31 -9.65
CA GLU A 23 1.53 9.59 -10.24
C GLU A 23 0.24 9.49 -11.09
N CYS A 24 -0.01 8.33 -11.69
CA CYS A 24 -1.26 8.10 -12.42
C CYS A 24 -2.52 8.24 -11.55
N PHE A 25 -2.41 8.10 -10.22
CA PHE A 25 -3.49 8.26 -9.24
C PHE A 25 -3.35 9.54 -8.39
N ALA A 26 -2.53 10.51 -8.81
CA ALA A 26 -2.31 11.75 -8.05
C ALA A 26 -3.62 12.53 -7.76
N HIS A 27 -4.58 12.49 -8.68
CA HIS A 27 -5.84 13.21 -8.58
C HIS A 27 -6.99 12.41 -7.94
N GLU A 28 -6.86 11.08 -7.82
CA GLU A 28 -7.89 10.22 -7.23
C GLU A 28 -7.85 10.28 -5.70
N THR A 29 -8.97 10.38 -4.99
CA THR A 29 -8.90 10.35 -3.52
C THR A 29 -8.58 8.95 -3.01
N HIS A 30 -8.12 8.84 -1.76
CA HIS A 30 -7.90 7.53 -1.14
C HIS A 30 -9.22 6.73 -1.06
N GLU A 31 -10.33 7.42 -0.83
CA GLU A 31 -11.66 6.80 -0.76
C GLU A 31 -12.12 6.27 -2.12
N ASP A 32 -11.89 7.03 -3.19
CA ASP A 32 -12.23 6.59 -4.56
C ASP A 32 -11.49 5.28 -4.92
N LEU A 33 -10.20 5.20 -4.59
CA LEU A 33 -9.40 3.99 -4.80
C LEU A 33 -9.89 2.81 -3.96
N GLU A 34 -10.33 3.05 -2.71
CA GLU A 34 -10.92 1.99 -1.88
C GLU A 34 -12.24 1.49 -2.48
N GLN A 35 -13.11 2.40 -2.93
CA GLN A 35 -14.40 2.08 -3.52
C GLN A 35 -14.23 1.32 -4.84
N GLU A 36 -13.36 1.78 -5.74
CA GLU A 36 -13.11 1.11 -7.02
C GLU A 36 -12.58 -0.32 -6.80
N LEU A 37 -11.61 -0.48 -5.89
CA LEU A 37 -11.11 -1.80 -5.50
C LEU A 37 -12.19 -2.69 -4.88
N PHE A 38 -13.07 -2.12 -4.05
CA PHE A 38 -14.18 -2.85 -3.46
C PHE A 38 -15.12 -3.39 -4.56
N CYS A 39 -15.51 -2.55 -5.52
CA CYS A 39 -16.31 -2.95 -6.67
C CYS A 39 -15.65 -4.06 -7.49
N GLU A 40 -14.34 -3.97 -7.73
CA GLU A 40 -13.61 -5.00 -8.50
C GLU A 40 -13.57 -6.37 -7.82
N ILE A 41 -13.51 -6.42 -6.49
CA ILE A 41 -13.38 -7.69 -5.76
C ILE A 41 -14.72 -8.29 -5.35
N TRP A 42 -15.77 -7.48 -5.18
CA TRP A 42 -17.05 -7.89 -4.57
C TRP A 42 -17.60 -9.18 -5.18
N THR A 43 -17.68 -9.25 -6.51
CA THR A 43 -18.21 -10.38 -7.27
C THR A 43 -17.33 -11.64 -7.24
N TYR A 44 -16.11 -11.54 -6.74
CA TYR A 44 -15.17 -12.64 -6.65
C TYR A 44 -15.04 -13.20 -5.24
N LEU A 45 -15.50 -12.48 -4.20
CA LEU A 45 -15.42 -12.95 -2.82
C LEU A 45 -16.19 -14.26 -2.62
N ASP A 46 -17.34 -14.41 -3.29
CA ASP A 46 -18.18 -15.61 -3.23
C ASP A 46 -17.56 -16.83 -3.91
N ARG A 47 -16.51 -16.64 -4.71
CA ARG A 47 -15.76 -17.73 -5.36
C ARG A 47 -14.70 -18.36 -4.47
N TYR A 48 -14.64 -17.96 -3.20
CA TYR A 48 -13.69 -18.52 -2.26
C TYR A 48 -13.96 -20.01 -2.04
N ASP A 49 -12.90 -20.80 -2.16
CA ASP A 49 -12.90 -22.25 -1.99
C ASP A 49 -11.87 -22.61 -0.93
N GLU A 50 -12.34 -23.10 0.21
CA GLU A 50 -11.48 -23.40 1.37
C GLU A 50 -10.53 -24.57 1.12
N SER A 51 -10.85 -25.48 0.20
CA SER A 51 -9.99 -26.60 -0.17
C SER A 51 -8.70 -26.16 -0.88
N LYS A 52 -8.73 -24.97 -1.50
CA LYS A 52 -7.59 -24.40 -2.26
C LYS A 52 -6.69 -23.50 -1.40
N GLY A 53 -7.08 -23.23 -0.16
CA GLY A 53 -6.24 -22.51 0.81
C GLY A 53 -7.00 -21.52 1.69
N SER A 54 -6.24 -20.79 2.51
CA SER A 54 -6.81 -19.87 3.51
C SER A 54 -7.43 -18.63 2.86
N PHE A 55 -8.58 -18.18 3.40
CA PHE A 55 -9.28 -16.96 2.99
C PHE A 55 -8.37 -15.73 2.93
N ASN A 56 -7.49 -15.52 3.91
CA ASN A 56 -6.56 -14.38 3.93
C ASN A 56 -5.64 -14.37 2.70
N THR A 57 -5.13 -15.54 2.30
CA THR A 57 -4.28 -15.66 1.10
C THR A 57 -5.09 -15.45 -0.18
N PHE A 58 -6.33 -15.92 -0.22
CA PHE A 58 -7.23 -15.66 -1.34
C PHE A 58 -7.49 -14.14 -1.49
N VAL A 59 -7.91 -13.47 -0.42
CA VAL A 59 -8.18 -12.03 -0.40
C VAL A 59 -6.93 -11.21 -0.74
N ALA A 60 -5.78 -11.53 -0.15
CA ALA A 60 -4.53 -10.82 -0.44
C ALA A 60 -4.15 -10.91 -1.92
N ARG A 61 -4.26 -12.10 -2.53
CA ARG A 61 -3.99 -12.31 -3.96
C ARG A 61 -5.02 -11.63 -4.85
N LEU A 62 -6.31 -11.72 -4.50
CA LEU A 62 -7.40 -11.12 -5.25
C LEU A 62 -7.24 -9.59 -5.27
N THR A 63 -7.10 -8.97 -4.11
CA THR A 63 -6.92 -7.51 -3.99
C THR A 63 -5.64 -7.02 -4.66
N GLU A 64 -4.53 -7.75 -4.54
CA GLU A 64 -3.29 -7.42 -5.24
C GLU A 64 -3.45 -7.47 -6.77
N ARG A 65 -4.10 -8.52 -7.29
CA ARG A 65 -4.35 -8.66 -8.73
C ARG A 65 -5.25 -7.53 -9.25
N ARG A 66 -6.33 -7.21 -8.53
CA ARG A 66 -7.23 -6.11 -8.89
C ARG A 66 -6.54 -4.75 -8.85
N ALA A 67 -5.74 -4.48 -7.82
CA ALA A 67 -4.92 -3.27 -7.78
C ALA A 67 -3.96 -3.16 -8.97
N ASN A 68 -3.30 -4.24 -9.35
CA ASN A 68 -2.42 -4.23 -10.53
C ASN A 68 -3.19 -3.99 -11.82
N ASN A 69 -4.37 -4.60 -11.99
CA ASN A 69 -5.24 -4.35 -13.14
C ASN A 69 -5.68 -2.88 -13.23
N LEU A 70 -6.06 -2.26 -12.09
CA LEU A 70 -6.40 -0.83 -12.04
C LEU A 70 -5.22 0.04 -12.43
N LEU A 71 -4.03 -0.25 -11.92
CA LEU A 71 -2.79 0.45 -12.29
C LEU A 71 -2.52 0.32 -13.79
N GLU A 72 -2.60 -0.87 -14.36
CA GLU A 72 -2.41 -1.12 -15.79
C GLU A 72 -3.44 -0.36 -16.64
N LYS A 73 -4.72 -0.40 -16.25
CA LYS A 73 -5.80 0.33 -16.92
C LYS A 73 -5.54 1.84 -16.94
N GLN A 74 -5.18 2.42 -15.81
CA GLN A 74 -4.88 3.85 -15.70
C GLN A 74 -3.62 4.24 -16.48
N LEU A 75 -2.57 3.42 -16.45
CA LEU A 75 -1.37 3.66 -17.26
C LEU A 75 -1.68 3.60 -18.76
N CYS A 76 -2.51 2.66 -19.21
CA CYS A 76 -2.95 2.57 -20.60
C CYS A 76 -3.82 3.77 -21.02
N MET A 77 -4.79 4.17 -20.18
CA MET A 77 -5.62 5.35 -20.43
C MET A 77 -4.77 6.63 -20.52
N LYS A 78 -3.84 6.84 -19.57
CA LYS A 78 -2.94 8.00 -19.59
C LYS A 78 -1.93 7.99 -20.73
N ARG A 79 -1.45 6.83 -21.19
CA ARG A 79 -0.65 6.74 -22.43
C ARG A 79 -1.45 7.19 -23.66
N ASN A 80 -2.73 6.85 -23.70
CA ASN A 80 -3.62 7.23 -24.79
C ASN A 80 -3.97 8.73 -24.73
N ILE A 81 -4.20 9.28 -23.53
CA ILE A 81 -4.46 10.72 -23.31
C ILE A 81 -3.20 11.58 -23.54
N ASN A 82 -2.02 11.13 -23.12
CA ASN A 82 -0.75 11.85 -23.34
C ASN A 82 -0.35 11.94 -24.83
N ASN A 83 -0.93 11.12 -25.71
CA ASN A 83 -0.81 11.30 -27.16
C ASN A 83 -1.74 12.39 -27.73
N TYR A 84 -2.68 12.93 -26.94
CA TYR A 84 -3.71 13.86 -27.41
C TYR A 84 -3.79 15.18 -26.62
N VAL A 85 -3.18 15.30 -25.44
CA VAL A 85 -3.36 16.48 -24.58
C VAL A 85 -2.04 17.03 -24.05
N ASN A 86 -1.67 18.20 -24.58
CA ASN A 86 -0.71 19.14 -24.01
C ASN A 86 -1.54 20.23 -23.30
N ILE A 87 -1.94 20.03 -22.03
CA ILE A 87 -2.61 21.06 -21.20
C ILE A 87 -2.33 20.80 -19.70
N GLU A 88 -1.66 21.78 -19.11
CA GLU A 88 -1.77 22.37 -17.76
C GLU A 88 -1.92 21.45 -16.53
N LYS A 89 -0.84 21.39 -15.75
CA LYS A 89 -0.81 20.89 -14.36
C LYS A 89 -1.66 21.80 -13.47
N THR A 90 -2.72 21.25 -12.90
CA THR A 90 -3.47 21.91 -11.83
C THR A 90 -2.92 21.44 -10.48
N GLU A 91 -2.40 22.40 -9.71
CA GLU A 91 -1.94 22.23 -8.34
C GLU A 91 -3.14 22.03 -7.39
N ALA A 92 -3.07 21.03 -6.52
CA ALA A 92 -3.66 21.07 -5.17
C ALA A 92 -3.31 19.78 -4.43
N PHE A 93 -2.77 19.91 -3.20
CA PHE A 93 -3.14 19.17 -1.97
C PHE A 93 -2.07 19.44 -0.90
N GLU A 94 -2.01 20.67 -0.35
CA GLU A 94 -0.99 21.03 0.65
C GLU A 94 -1.46 20.99 2.12
N ASP A 95 -2.75 21.05 2.43
CA ASP A 95 -3.13 21.45 3.81
C ASP A 95 -3.33 20.32 4.85
N GLU A 96 -3.48 19.05 4.46
CA GLU A 96 -3.50 17.92 5.43
C GLU A 96 -2.16 17.17 5.56
N VAL A 97 -1.20 17.46 4.67
CA VAL A 97 0.06 16.71 4.53
C VAL A 97 1.03 17.01 5.67
N ALA A 98 1.04 18.25 6.18
CA ALA A 98 2.10 18.80 7.04
C ALA A 98 2.38 18.04 8.36
N LYS A 99 1.44 17.23 8.87
CA LYS A 99 1.66 16.44 10.11
C LYS A 99 2.08 14.98 9.87
N ARG A 100 1.83 14.42 8.67
CA ARG A 100 2.23 13.04 8.30
C ARG A 100 3.60 13.00 7.61
N THR A 101 4.10 14.15 7.18
CA THR A 101 5.34 14.32 6.43
C THR A 101 6.53 13.64 7.10
N ASP A 102 6.66 13.71 8.43
CA ASP A 102 7.86 13.21 9.12
C ASP A 102 8.00 11.68 9.06
N VAL A 103 6.93 10.92 9.33
CA VAL A 103 7.02 9.44 9.36
C VAL A 103 7.15 8.88 7.95
N ASP A 104 6.39 9.40 6.99
CA ASP A 104 6.45 8.93 5.60
C ASP A 104 7.79 9.34 4.95
N TYR A 105 8.33 10.53 5.28
CA TYR A 105 9.69 10.92 4.90
C TYR A 105 10.75 10.01 5.52
N MET A 106 10.66 9.71 6.82
CA MET A 106 11.60 8.79 7.46
C MET A 106 11.57 7.40 6.82
N ILE A 107 10.38 6.89 6.47
CA ILE A 107 10.26 5.62 5.77
C ILE A 107 10.90 5.72 4.38
N SER A 108 10.68 6.80 3.63
CA SER A 108 11.24 6.98 2.28
C SER A 108 12.77 6.98 2.24
N THR A 109 13.46 7.29 3.34
CA THR A 109 14.93 7.16 3.43
C THR A 109 15.44 5.73 3.61
N LEU A 110 14.56 4.77 3.94
CA LEU A 110 14.94 3.37 4.10
C LEU A 110 15.16 2.68 2.73
N PRO A 111 15.92 1.58 2.65
CA PRO A 111 15.98 0.76 1.45
C PRO A 111 14.59 0.22 1.04
N ARG A 112 14.31 0.10 -0.28
CA ARG A 112 13.01 -0.36 -0.82
C ARG A 112 12.41 -1.59 -0.13
N LYS A 113 13.24 -2.59 0.20
CA LYS A 113 12.79 -3.79 0.91
C LYS A 113 12.30 -3.49 2.32
N MET A 114 12.95 -2.57 3.03
CA MET A 114 12.60 -2.15 4.39
C MET A 114 11.39 -1.19 4.38
N GLN A 115 11.28 -0.32 3.38
CA GLN A 115 10.10 0.52 3.13
C GLN A 115 8.85 -0.32 2.98
N LYS A 116 8.90 -1.32 2.08
CA LYS A 116 7.78 -2.24 1.82
C LYS A 116 7.30 -2.91 3.10
N ILE A 117 8.23 -3.40 3.92
CA ILE A 117 7.90 -4.01 5.22
C ILE A 117 7.27 -3.00 6.18
N CYS A 118 7.78 -1.77 6.27
CA CYS A 118 7.19 -0.73 7.12
C CYS A 118 5.75 -0.39 6.69
N GLU A 119 5.51 -0.20 5.38
CA GLU A 119 4.16 0.08 4.87
C GLU A 119 3.21 -1.08 5.13
N GLN A 120 3.66 -2.33 4.97
CA GLN A 120 2.83 -3.49 5.28
C GLN A 120 2.52 -3.60 6.78
N LEU A 121 3.48 -3.30 7.65
CA LEU A 121 3.28 -3.34 9.12
C LEU A 121 2.30 -2.27 9.63
N LYS A 122 2.00 -1.22 8.85
CA LYS A 122 0.92 -0.26 9.18
C LYS A 122 -0.47 -0.91 9.15
N TYR A 123 -0.61 -1.98 8.37
CA TYR A 123 -1.90 -2.65 8.17
C TYR A 123 -1.90 -4.05 8.77
N PHE A 124 -0.85 -4.85 8.56
CA PHE A 124 -0.83 -6.29 8.87
C PHE A 124 0.04 -6.64 10.07
N ASN A 125 -0.25 -7.77 10.70
CA ASN A 125 0.58 -8.28 11.79
C ASN A 125 1.88 -8.95 11.29
N LEU A 126 2.81 -9.20 12.21
CA LEU A 126 4.12 -9.80 11.89
C LEU A 126 4.04 -11.12 11.13
N TYR A 127 3.09 -11.98 11.49
CA TYR A 127 2.92 -13.27 10.83
C TYR A 127 2.44 -13.09 9.38
N GLU A 128 1.46 -12.22 9.18
CA GLU A 128 0.92 -11.92 7.85
C GLU A 128 2.00 -11.31 6.96
N VAL A 129 2.76 -10.33 7.46
CA VAL A 129 3.86 -9.70 6.72
C VAL A 129 4.95 -10.72 6.36
N ALA A 130 5.30 -11.64 7.26
CA ALA A 130 6.27 -12.70 6.97
C ALA A 130 5.77 -13.59 5.80
N LYS A 131 4.49 -14.00 5.86
CA LYS A 131 3.85 -14.81 4.82
C LYS A 131 3.78 -14.07 3.48
N MET A 132 3.36 -12.80 3.48
CA MET A 132 3.26 -11.96 2.27
C MET A 132 4.59 -11.76 1.55
N ASN A 133 5.70 -11.74 2.29
CA ASN A 133 7.04 -11.55 1.73
C ASN A 133 7.78 -12.87 1.50
N ASN A 134 7.16 -14.02 1.77
CA ASN A 134 7.77 -15.34 1.69
C ASN A 134 9.09 -15.43 2.49
N ILE A 135 9.10 -14.88 3.70
CA ILE A 135 10.26 -14.91 4.61
C ILE A 135 9.88 -15.53 5.96
N SER A 136 10.87 -16.07 6.67
CA SER A 136 10.65 -16.58 8.02
C SER A 136 10.40 -15.43 9.02
N ARG A 137 9.68 -15.73 10.10
CA ARG A 137 9.44 -14.78 11.21
C ARG A 137 10.75 -14.28 11.83
N THR A 138 11.76 -15.13 11.94
CA THR A 138 13.09 -14.77 12.47
C THR A 138 13.82 -13.78 11.56
N THR A 139 13.76 -13.98 10.24
CA THR A 139 14.30 -13.03 9.27
C THR A 139 13.56 -11.70 9.31
N LEU A 140 12.22 -11.72 9.41
CA LEU A 140 11.42 -10.50 9.55
C LEU A 140 11.80 -9.72 10.82
N ASN A 141 11.90 -10.40 11.97
CA ASN A 141 12.29 -9.77 13.24
C ASN A 141 13.70 -9.16 13.17
N THR A 142 14.63 -9.84 12.51
CA THR A 142 15.99 -9.30 12.25
C THR A 142 15.92 -8.04 11.39
N MET A 143 15.06 -8.03 10.37
CA MET A 143 14.86 -6.86 9.52
C MET A 143 14.22 -5.70 10.28
N ILE A 144 13.22 -5.96 11.12
CA ILE A 144 12.59 -4.96 11.99
C ILE A 144 13.59 -4.35 12.95
N ARG A 145 14.48 -5.16 13.54
CA ARG A 145 15.58 -4.65 14.37
C ARG A 145 16.46 -3.68 13.59
N LYS A 146 16.83 -4.01 12.35
CA LYS A 146 17.60 -3.11 11.47
C LYS A 146 16.82 -1.84 11.10
N ILE A 147 15.52 -1.94 10.87
CA ILE A 147 14.63 -0.80 10.61
C ILE A 147 14.65 0.16 11.81
N ARG A 148 14.45 -0.36 13.02
CA ARG A 148 14.44 0.43 14.26
C ARG A 148 15.75 1.20 14.46
N ILE A 149 16.90 0.55 14.23
CA ILE A 149 18.21 1.20 14.34
C ILE A 149 18.33 2.36 13.35
N LYS A 150 17.93 2.15 12.09
CA LYS A 150 17.99 3.21 11.06
C LYS A 150 17.06 4.37 11.39
N LEU A 151 15.80 4.10 11.72
CA LEU A 151 14.82 5.13 12.06
C LEU A 151 15.25 5.93 13.30
N SER A 152 15.78 5.25 14.33
CA SER A 152 16.34 5.91 15.52
C SER A 152 17.48 6.87 15.15
N SER A 153 18.42 6.43 14.31
CA SER A 153 19.51 7.30 13.84
C SER A 153 19.00 8.53 13.09
N ILE A 154 17.97 8.38 12.26
CA ILE A 154 17.37 9.49 11.51
C ILE A 154 16.66 10.47 12.47
N TYR A 155 15.88 9.95 13.42
CA TYR A 155 15.17 10.74 14.41
C TYR A 155 16.10 11.59 15.29
N TYR A 156 17.21 11.00 15.77
CA TYR A 156 18.18 11.76 16.57
C TYR A 156 19.01 12.76 15.73
N LYS A 157 19.18 12.51 14.42
CA LYS A 157 19.83 13.46 13.52
C LYS A 157 18.94 14.66 13.20
N SER A 158 17.63 14.47 13.01
CA SER A 158 16.71 15.60 12.80
C SER A 158 16.61 16.49 14.04
N LYS A 159 16.63 15.90 15.23
CA LYS A 159 16.60 16.64 16.51
C LYS A 159 17.86 17.46 16.82
N LYS A 160 19.03 17.10 16.27
CA LYS A 160 20.29 17.86 16.45
C LYS A 160 20.44 19.07 15.53
N LYS A 161 19.59 19.20 14.50
CA LYS A 161 19.61 20.31 13.54
C LYS A 161 18.64 21.45 13.90
N ASN A 162 17.79 21.24 14.91
CA ASN A 162 16.96 22.25 15.55
C ASN A 162 17.54 22.58 16.92
#